data_AF-A0A376FM24-F1
#
_entry.id   AF-A0A376FM24-F1
#
_cell.length_a   1.000
_cell.length_b   1.000
_cell.length_c   1.000
_cell.angle_alpha   90.00
_cell.angle_beta   90.00
_cell.angle_gamma   90.00
#
_symmetry.space_group_name_H-M   'P 1'
#
loop_
_entity.id
_entity.type
_entity.pdbx_description
1 polymer ?
#
loop_
_entity_poly.entity_id
_entity_poly.type
_entity_poly.pdbx_seq_one_letter_code
_entity_poly.pdbx_strand_id
1 'polypeptide(L)'
;MRRHLQSRQLSVTLSEQFTGGLLALQLSRVNAPLLASEVVPFQQETLAQTARWASERRVKHFAGLALFVGGLDEEYLNFALATPEGTWALRVKMSITRHSLAVRQEVCAMMALNMLRRWLNGKEVASEHGWINVVESLFIE
;
A
#
# COMPACT_ATOMS: atom_id res chain seq x y z
N MET A 1 12.58 5.81 -5.94
CA MET A 1 12.18 5.03 -4.76
C MET A 1 13.38 4.50 -3.97
N ARG A 2 14.14 3.49 -4.44
CA ARG A 2 15.33 2.95 -3.71
C ARG A 2 16.26 4.04 -3.14
N ARG A 3 16.73 4.98 -3.98
CA ARG A 3 17.64 6.05 -3.53
C ARG A 3 17.06 6.90 -2.39
N HIS A 4 15.75 7.18 -2.41
CA HIS A 4 15.10 8.00 -1.37
C HIS A 4 14.95 7.21 -0.06
N LEU A 5 14.64 5.91 -0.16
CA LEU A 5 14.60 5.03 1.00
C LEU A 5 15.99 4.94 1.65
N GLN A 6 17.04 4.73 0.86
CA GLN A 6 18.41 4.65 1.36
C GLN A 6 18.91 5.98 1.95
N SER A 7 18.63 7.12 1.30
CA SER A 7 19.06 8.42 1.82
C SER A 7 18.39 8.78 3.15
N ARG A 8 17.17 8.27 3.38
CA ARG A 8 16.44 8.44 4.64
C ARG A 8 16.63 7.27 5.63
N GLN A 9 17.47 6.29 5.29
CA GLN A 9 17.67 5.05 6.07
C GLN A 9 16.36 4.31 6.39
N LEU A 10 15.40 4.38 5.47
CA LEU A 10 14.09 3.74 5.62
C LEU A 10 14.08 2.37 4.97
N SER A 11 13.48 1.42 5.68
CA SER A 11 13.16 0.10 5.19
C SER A 11 11.64 -0.08 5.10
N VAL A 12 11.17 -1.02 4.28
CA VAL A 12 9.74 -1.22 4.00
C VAL A 12 9.34 -2.64 4.42
N THR A 13 8.19 -2.78 5.08
CA THR A 13 7.48 -4.07 5.23
C THR A 13 6.18 -4.07 4.43
N LEU A 14 5.79 -5.21 3.88
CA LEU A 14 4.61 -5.36 3.01
C LEU A 14 3.61 -6.37 3.56
N SER A 15 2.33 -6.10 3.29
CA SER A 15 1.24 -7.05 3.48
C SER A 15 0.29 -6.95 2.30
N GLU A 16 0.11 -8.05 1.57
CA GLU A 16 -0.64 -8.10 0.33
C GLU A 16 -1.76 -9.14 0.44
N GLN A 17 -3.01 -8.73 0.22
CA GLN A 17 -4.12 -9.67 -0.01
C GLN A 17 -4.39 -9.78 -1.51
N PHE A 18 -4.80 -8.67 -2.13
CA PHE A 18 -5.24 -8.70 -3.53
C PHE A 18 -4.10 -8.82 -4.56
N THR A 19 -2.96 -8.16 -4.33
CA THR A 19 -1.85 -8.10 -5.30
C THR A 19 -0.96 -9.34 -5.31
N GLY A 20 -1.15 -10.28 -4.37
CA GLY A 20 -0.55 -11.61 -4.42
C GLY A 20 0.99 -11.66 -4.47
N GLY A 21 1.68 -10.68 -3.88
CA GLY A 21 3.15 -10.62 -3.86
C GLY A 21 3.75 -9.82 -5.01
N LEU A 22 2.92 -9.21 -5.87
CA LEU A 22 3.39 -8.39 -6.98
C LEU A 22 4.18 -7.17 -6.49
N LEU A 23 3.79 -6.55 -5.38
CA LEU A 23 4.54 -5.41 -4.83
C LEU A 23 5.93 -5.82 -4.36
N ALA A 24 6.01 -6.96 -3.66
CA ALA A 24 7.28 -7.54 -3.24
C ALA A 24 8.19 -7.77 -4.46
N LEU A 25 7.68 -8.42 -5.50
CA LEU A 25 8.44 -8.66 -6.74
C LEU A 25 8.93 -7.36 -7.38
N GLN A 26 8.08 -6.34 -7.50
CA GLN A 26 8.43 -5.05 -8.09
C GLN A 26 9.48 -4.29 -7.26
N LEU A 27 9.39 -4.33 -5.93
CA LEU A 27 10.36 -3.70 -5.02
C LEU A 27 11.71 -4.43 -5.02
N SER A 28 11.71 -5.76 -5.07
CA SER A 28 12.92 -6.57 -5.17
C SER A 28 13.67 -6.32 -6.48
N ARG A 29 12.96 -6.19 -7.62
CA ARG A 29 13.58 -5.87 -8.93
C ARG A 29 14.40 -4.57 -8.92
N VAL A 30 14.04 -3.62 -8.05
CA VAL A 30 14.76 -2.34 -7.91
C VAL A 30 15.68 -2.31 -6.69
N ASN A 31 15.90 -3.44 -6.03
CA ASN A 31 16.69 -3.59 -4.80
C ASN A 31 16.27 -2.57 -3.71
N ALA A 32 14.97 -2.36 -3.53
CA ALA A 32 14.46 -1.57 -2.42
C ALA A 32 14.72 -2.30 -1.08
N PRO A 33 14.97 -1.58 0.02
CA PRO A 33 15.23 -2.17 1.34
C PRO A 33 13.96 -2.78 1.96
N LEU A 34 13.58 -3.96 1.49
CA LEU A 34 12.45 -4.75 1.96
C LEU A 34 12.87 -5.61 3.17
N LEU A 35 12.24 -5.44 4.33
CA LEU A 35 12.51 -6.27 5.52
C LEU A 35 11.69 -7.55 5.56
N ALA A 36 10.39 -7.41 5.29
CA ALA A 36 9.44 -8.51 5.33
C ALA A 36 8.35 -8.26 4.29
N SER A 37 7.81 -9.33 3.75
CA SER A 37 6.66 -9.31 2.86
C SER A 37 5.83 -10.55 3.12
N GLU A 38 4.53 -10.36 3.28
CA GLU A 38 3.57 -11.43 3.49
C GLU A 38 2.44 -11.30 2.48
N VAL A 39 2.05 -12.45 1.92
CA VAL A 39 0.77 -12.59 1.21
C VAL A 39 -0.20 -13.22 2.20
N VAL A 40 -1.23 -12.49 2.56
CA VAL A 40 -2.22 -12.89 3.57
C VAL A 40 -3.56 -13.21 2.91
N PRO A 41 -4.34 -14.15 3.46
CA PRO A 41 -5.69 -14.43 2.96
C PRO A 41 -6.60 -13.20 3.00
N PHE A 42 -7.62 -13.19 2.15
CA PHE A 42 -8.66 -12.17 2.15
C PHE A 42 -9.31 -12.06 3.53
N GLN A 43 -9.40 -10.83 4.04
CA GLN A 43 -10.16 -10.47 5.22
C GLN A 43 -10.99 -9.23 4.89
N GLN A 44 -12.23 -9.20 5.38
CA GLN A 44 -13.05 -8.01 5.26
C GLN A 44 -12.68 -7.02 6.37
N GLU A 45 -12.29 -5.82 5.96
CA GLU A 45 -11.63 -4.87 6.85
C GLU A 45 -12.20 -3.46 6.66
N THR A 46 -12.49 -2.80 7.78
CA THR A 46 -12.76 -1.35 7.77
C THR A 46 -11.48 -0.57 7.52
N LEU A 47 -11.60 0.65 7.00
CA LEU A 47 -10.44 1.49 6.70
C LEU A 47 -9.59 1.77 7.96
N ALA A 48 -10.25 1.95 9.11
CA ALA A 48 -9.59 2.14 10.40
C ALA A 48 -8.82 0.90 10.87
N GLN A 49 -9.35 -0.31 10.65
CA GLN A 49 -8.63 -1.55 10.95
C GLN A 49 -7.40 -1.70 10.06
N THR A 50 -7.55 -1.45 8.75
CA THR A 50 -6.43 -1.47 7.80
C THR A 50 -5.31 -0.49 8.21
N ALA A 51 -5.65 0.74 8.65
CA ALA A 51 -4.66 1.69 9.16
C ALA A 51 -3.94 1.18 10.42
N ARG A 52 -4.69 0.66 11.39
CA ARG A 52 -4.12 0.11 12.64
C ARG A 52 -3.15 -1.04 12.36
N TRP A 53 -3.54 -2.01 11.52
CA TRP A 53 -2.66 -3.12 11.18
C TRP A 53 -1.39 -2.69 10.46
N ALA A 54 -1.46 -1.70 9.57
CA ALA A 54 -0.26 -1.17 8.92
C ALA A 54 0.71 -0.56 9.97
N SER A 55 0.18 0.19 10.93
CA SER A 55 0.98 0.77 12.02
C SER A 55 1.60 -0.30 12.93
N GLU A 56 0.80 -1.25 13.40
CA GLU A 56 1.26 -2.38 14.24
C GLU A 56 2.33 -3.20 13.53
N ARG A 57 2.15 -3.45 12.24
CA ARG A 57 3.11 -4.21 11.41
C ARG A 57 4.42 -3.47 11.22
N ARG A 58 4.39 -2.14 11.04
CA ARG A 58 5.59 -1.30 10.99
C ARG A 58 6.43 -1.49 12.25
N VAL A 59 5.79 -1.44 13.41
CA VAL A 59 6.44 -1.63 14.73
C VAL A 59 6.95 -3.06 14.88
N LYS A 60 6.11 -4.07 14.60
CA LYS A 60 6.45 -5.49 14.75
C LYS A 60 7.70 -5.91 13.95
N HIS A 61 7.86 -5.38 12.73
CA HIS A 61 9.01 -5.69 11.87
C HIS A 61 10.16 -4.69 12.02
N PHE A 62 10.09 -3.74 12.94
CA PHE A 62 11.08 -2.66 13.10
C PHE A 62 11.36 -1.93 11.77
N ALA A 63 10.31 -1.78 10.95
CA ALA A 63 10.42 -1.18 9.63
C ALA A 63 10.27 0.35 9.70
N GLY A 64 10.99 1.06 8.83
CA GLY A 64 10.79 2.50 8.67
C GLY A 64 9.39 2.82 8.12
N LEU A 65 8.84 1.94 7.30
CA LEU A 65 7.55 2.09 6.62
C LEU A 65 6.83 0.74 6.53
N ALA A 66 5.50 0.75 6.58
CA ALA A 66 4.68 -0.41 6.22
C ALA A 66 3.68 -0.03 5.12
N LEU A 67 3.58 -0.85 4.08
CA LEU A 67 2.63 -0.69 2.99
C LEU A 67 1.70 -1.89 2.93
N PHE A 68 0.41 -1.63 2.99
CA PHE A 68 -0.65 -2.62 3.02
C PHE A 68 -1.56 -2.48 1.80
N VAL A 69 -1.90 -3.61 1.18
CA VAL A 69 -2.92 -3.72 0.14
C VAL A 69 -3.94 -4.76 0.57
N GLY A 70 -5.15 -4.29 0.86
CA GLY A 70 -6.27 -5.11 1.28
C GLY A 70 -6.85 -5.97 0.17
N GLY A 71 -7.82 -6.79 0.55
CA GLY A 71 -8.60 -7.58 -0.37
C GLY A 71 -9.48 -6.71 -1.27
N LEU A 72 -9.79 -7.21 -2.47
CA LEU A 72 -10.86 -6.64 -3.29
C LEU A 72 -12.18 -7.23 -2.81
N ASP A 73 -13.05 -6.39 -2.27
CA ASP A 73 -14.41 -6.72 -1.85
C ASP A 73 -15.40 -5.99 -2.76
N GLU A 74 -16.11 -6.74 -3.60
CA GLU A 74 -16.87 -6.21 -4.75
C GLU A 74 -16.01 -5.34 -5.69
N GLU A 75 -16.11 -4.02 -5.53
CA GLU A 75 -15.33 -3.01 -6.26
C GLU A 75 -14.43 -2.18 -5.33
N TYR A 76 -14.38 -2.49 -4.04
CA TYR A 76 -13.68 -1.71 -3.03
C TYR A 76 -12.41 -2.39 -2.57
N LEU A 77 -11.38 -1.58 -2.32
CA LEU A 77 -10.11 -2.04 -1.78
C LEU A 77 -9.51 -0.98 -0.87
N ASN A 78 -8.91 -1.41 0.24
CA ASN A 78 -8.21 -0.52 1.16
C ASN A 78 -6.69 -0.55 0.89
N PHE A 79 -6.06 0.61 0.94
CA PHE A 79 -4.62 0.77 1.03
C PHE A 79 -4.27 1.42 2.36
N ALA A 80 -3.10 1.08 2.91
CA ALA A 80 -2.51 1.88 3.99
C ALA A 80 -1.00 2.01 3.84
N LEU A 81 -0.49 3.20 4.18
CA LEU A 81 0.93 3.51 4.29
C LEU A 81 1.17 4.05 5.70
N ALA A 82 1.80 3.23 6.54
CA ALA A 82 2.26 3.64 7.86
C ALA A 82 3.70 4.14 7.78
N THR A 83 3.96 5.30 8.36
CA THR A 83 5.26 5.97 8.39
C THR A 83 5.56 6.46 9.80
N PRO A 84 6.74 7.08 10.04
CA PRO A 84 7.05 7.68 11.34
C PRO A 84 6.16 8.87 11.72
N GLU A 85 5.57 9.55 10.74
CA GLU A 85 4.75 10.77 10.93
C GLU A 85 3.25 10.46 11.02
N GLY A 86 2.84 9.21 10.83
CA GLY A 86 1.45 8.77 10.92
C GLY A 86 1.12 7.69 9.90
N THR A 87 -0.16 7.36 9.79
CA THR A 87 -0.67 6.33 8.87
C THR A 87 -1.75 6.93 7.98
N TRP A 88 -1.52 6.86 6.66
CA TRP A 88 -2.51 7.20 5.65
C TRP A 88 -3.20 5.93 5.20
N ALA A 89 -4.52 5.89 5.27
CA ALA A 89 -5.32 4.83 4.69
C ALA A 89 -6.31 5.40 3.68
N LEU A 90 -6.47 4.71 2.56
CA LEU A 90 -7.37 5.09 1.49
C LEU A 90 -8.28 3.90 1.16
N ARG A 91 -9.59 4.13 1.12
CA ARG A 91 -10.50 3.21 0.45
C ARG A 91 -10.73 3.70 -0.96
N VAL A 92 -10.65 2.78 -1.90
CA VAL A 92 -10.88 3.09 -3.30
C VAL A 92 -12.01 2.27 -3.87
N LYS A 93 -12.65 2.81 -4.90
CA LYS A 93 -13.54 2.08 -5.79
C LYS A 93 -12.85 1.87 -7.13
N MET A 94 -12.73 0.61 -7.55
CA MET A 94 -12.17 0.20 -8.83
C MET A 94 -13.24 0.18 -9.91
N SER A 95 -13.12 1.05 -10.91
CA SER A 95 -14.06 1.10 -12.04
C SER A 95 -13.67 0.19 -13.22
N ILE A 96 -12.80 -0.81 -12.98
CA ILE A 96 -12.18 -1.66 -14.01
C ILE A 96 -12.58 -3.14 -13.93
N THR A 97 -13.83 -3.42 -13.57
CA THR A 97 -14.34 -4.80 -13.40
C THR A 97 -14.26 -5.67 -14.66
N ARG A 98 -14.22 -5.07 -15.85
CA ARG A 98 -14.11 -5.78 -17.14
C ARG A 98 -12.69 -6.22 -17.52
N HIS A 99 -11.67 -5.77 -16.77
CA HIS A 99 -10.28 -6.12 -17.04
C HIS A 99 -9.89 -7.43 -16.36
N SER A 100 -8.87 -8.11 -16.91
CA SER A 100 -8.34 -9.34 -16.32
C SER A 100 -7.87 -9.11 -14.88
N LEU A 101 -7.83 -10.20 -14.09
CA LEU A 101 -7.31 -10.15 -12.73
C LEU A 101 -5.89 -9.56 -12.67
N ALA A 102 -5.01 -10.00 -13.57
CA ALA A 102 -3.63 -9.51 -13.64
C ALA A 102 -3.56 -7.99 -13.81
N VAL A 103 -4.34 -7.42 -14.74
CA VAL A 103 -4.39 -5.97 -14.98
C VAL A 103 -4.90 -5.24 -13.73
N ARG A 104 -5.93 -5.78 -13.07
CA ARG A 104 -6.45 -5.19 -11.82
C ARG A 104 -5.40 -5.18 -10.72
N GLN A 105 -4.66 -6.28 -10.54
CA GLN A 105 -3.58 -6.39 -9.57
C GLN A 105 -2.43 -5.42 -9.89
N GLU A 106 -2.05 -5.27 -11.15
CA GLU A 106 -1.02 -4.31 -11.57
C GLU A 106 -1.41 -2.86 -11.26
N VAL A 107 -2.67 -2.50 -11.51
CA VAL A 107 -3.21 -1.17 -11.22
C VAL A 107 -3.22 -0.90 -9.71
N CYS A 108 -3.62 -1.87 -8.88
CA CYS A 108 -3.54 -1.75 -7.43
C CYS A 108 -2.10 -1.63 -6.92
N ALA A 109 -1.19 -2.45 -7.45
CA ALA A 109 0.22 -2.39 -7.10
C ALA A 109 0.83 -1.02 -7.48
N MET A 110 0.50 -0.50 -8.67
CA MET A 110 0.91 0.83 -9.10
C MET A 110 0.43 1.91 -8.12
N MET A 111 -0.82 1.84 -7.66
CA MET A 111 -1.36 2.81 -6.71
C MET A 111 -0.61 2.77 -5.38
N ALA A 112 -0.38 1.58 -4.81
CA ALA A 112 0.34 1.42 -3.55
C ALA A 112 1.79 1.94 -3.66
N LEU A 113 2.50 1.63 -4.75
CA LEU A 113 3.84 2.19 -4.99
C LEU A 113 3.82 3.70 -5.23
N ASN A 114 2.75 4.23 -5.83
CA ASN A 114 2.61 5.66 -6.04
C ASN A 114 2.34 6.41 -4.74
N MET A 115 1.55 5.85 -3.82
CA MET A 115 1.38 6.39 -2.46
C MET A 115 2.74 6.52 -1.76
N LEU A 116 3.53 5.44 -1.73
CA LEU A 116 4.87 5.44 -1.17
C LEU A 116 5.79 6.47 -1.86
N ARG A 117 5.77 6.52 -3.19
CA ARG A 117 6.56 7.49 -3.97
C ARG A 117 6.15 8.93 -3.65
N ARG A 118 4.87 9.22 -3.51
CA ARG A 118 4.37 10.57 -3.20
C ARG A 118 4.84 11.02 -1.83
N TRP A 119 4.64 10.18 -0.82
CA TRP A 119 5.12 10.46 0.54
C TRP A 119 6.64 10.66 0.60
N LEU A 120 7.43 9.82 -0.09
CA LEU A 120 8.89 9.98 -0.17
C LEU A 120 9.33 11.31 -0.80
N ASN A 121 8.46 11.93 -1.60
CA ASN A 121 8.71 13.22 -2.26
C ASN A 121 8.00 14.40 -1.56
N GLY A 122 7.44 14.21 -0.36
CA GLY A 122 6.70 15.25 0.36
C GLY A 122 5.41 15.70 -0.34
N LYS A 123 4.84 14.84 -1.18
CA LYS A 123 3.56 15.09 -1.87
C LYS A 123 2.42 14.42 -1.11
N GLU A 124 1.22 14.95 -1.29
CA GLU A 124 -0.02 14.33 -0.78
C GLU A 124 -0.12 12.86 -1.22
N VAL A 125 -0.35 11.97 -0.25
CA VAL A 125 -0.40 10.51 -0.42
C VAL A 125 -1.65 10.11 -1.20
N ALA A 126 -2.78 10.74 -0.89
CA ALA A 126 -4.01 10.57 -1.64
C ALA A 126 -3.85 11.13 -3.05
N SER A 127 -4.19 10.32 -4.06
CA SER A 127 -4.38 10.85 -5.39
C SER A 127 -5.29 9.96 -6.21
N GLU A 128 -6.25 10.57 -6.87
CA GLU A 128 -7.06 9.93 -7.87
C GLU A 128 -6.20 9.51 -9.07
N HIS A 129 -6.50 8.34 -9.61
CA HIS A 129 -6.02 7.90 -10.92
C HIS A 129 -7.27 7.56 -11.72
N GLY A 130 -7.36 7.88 -13.00
CA GLY A 130 -8.64 7.81 -13.75
C GLY A 130 -9.40 6.46 -13.72
N TRP A 131 -8.78 5.39 -13.22
CA TRP A 131 -9.34 4.04 -13.09
C TRP A 131 -9.68 3.64 -11.64
N ILE A 132 -9.24 4.45 -10.67
CA ILE A 132 -9.37 4.23 -9.23
C ILE A 132 -9.80 5.54 -8.56
N ASN A 133 -11.02 5.54 -8.03
CA ASN A 133 -11.58 6.68 -7.31
C ASN A 133 -11.37 6.49 -5.82
N VAL A 134 -10.74 7.47 -5.15
CA VAL A 134 -10.66 7.47 -3.68
C VAL A 134 -12.04 7.83 -3.15
N VAL A 135 -12.66 6.93 -2.39
CA VAL A 135 -14.01 7.13 -1.84
C VAL A 135 -14.00 7.46 -0.34
N GLU A 136 -12.90 7.12 0.34
CA GLU A 136 -12.70 7.41 1.76
C GLU A 136 -11.20 7.58 2.01
N SER A 137 -10.84 8.52 2.87
CA SER A 137 -9.46 8.72 3.33
C SER A 137 -9.44 8.87 4.85
N LEU A 138 -8.39 8.34 5.46
CA LEU A 138 -8.15 8.38 6.89
C LEU A 138 -6.68 8.67 7.15
N PHE A 139 -6.41 9.58 8.08
CA PHE A 139 -5.08 9.80 8.63
C PHE A 139 -5.12 9.59 10.13
N ILE A 140 -4.14 8.85 10.66
CA ILE A 140 -3.97 8.59 12.09
C ILE A 140 -2.53 9.00 12.45
N GLU A 141 -2.37 9.88 13.42
CA GLU A 141 -1.07 10.26 14.00
C GLU A 141 -0.46 9.16 14.87
#